data_AF-A0A425VUA9-F1
#
_entry.id   AF-A0A425VUA9-F1
#
_cell.length_a   1.000
_cell.length_b   1.000
_cell.length_c   1.000
_cell.angle_alpha   90.00
_cell.angle_beta   90.00
_cell.angle_gamma   90.00
#
_symmetry.space_group_name_H-M   'P 1'
#
loop_
_entity.id
_entity.type
_entity.pdbx_description
1 polymer ?
#
loop_
_entity_poly.entity_id
_entity_poly.type
_entity_poly.pdbx_seq_one_letter_code
_entity_poly.pdbx_strand_id
1 'polypeptide(L)'
;MSSPTTTHTPEGGGGPVAGGRRTLQRLRRGAGYPSAKVFAAELGIPETTYARYERAPETPQCGIPMANAWAIADKLGCSIDLVVGREDIDRPRPVTLDDRARALTRESRRMLDDYLDYLEHRDAEDSRARR
;
A
#
# COMPACT_ATOMS: atom_id res chain seq x y z
N MET A 1 -7.23 -43.74 36.00
CA MET A 1 -6.25 -42.74 35.56
C MET A 1 -6.99 -41.74 34.70
N SER A 2 -7.52 -40.68 35.30
CA SER A 2 -8.34 -39.67 34.62
C SER A 2 -7.46 -38.45 34.34
N SER A 3 -7.22 -38.20 33.06
CA SER A 3 -6.47 -37.03 32.60
C SER A 3 -7.44 -35.83 32.51
N PRO A 4 -7.12 -34.65 33.07
CA PRO A 4 -7.93 -33.46 32.85
C PRO A 4 -7.63 -32.87 31.47
N THR A 5 -8.68 -32.75 30.66
CA THR A 5 -8.67 -31.98 29.40
C THR A 5 -8.40 -30.51 29.70
N THR A 6 -7.23 -30.03 29.28
CA THR A 6 -6.91 -28.59 29.27
C THR A 6 -7.79 -27.89 28.24
N THR A 7 -8.80 -27.17 28.72
CA THR A 7 -9.56 -26.21 27.91
C THR A 7 -8.64 -25.05 27.53
N HIS A 8 -8.30 -24.96 26.25
CA HIS A 8 -7.66 -23.78 25.67
C HIS A 8 -8.72 -22.68 25.55
N THR A 9 -8.67 -21.72 26.46
CA THR A 9 -9.31 -20.41 26.30
C THR A 9 -8.42 -19.57 25.38
N PRO A 10 -8.89 -19.08 24.23
CA PRO A 10 -8.24 -17.95 23.57
C PRO A 10 -8.77 -16.67 24.22
N GLU A 11 -8.03 -16.15 25.20
CA GLU A 11 -8.11 -14.74 25.55
C GLU A 11 -7.36 -13.94 24.48
N GLY A 12 -8.08 -13.03 23.85
CA GLY A 12 -7.55 -12.16 22.81
C GLY A 12 -8.67 -11.34 22.20
N GLY A 13 -9.42 -10.66 23.06
CA GLY A 13 -10.42 -9.68 22.67
C GLY A 13 -9.75 -8.54 21.90
N GLY A 14 -9.68 -8.70 20.57
CA GLY A 14 -9.55 -7.59 19.64
C GLY A 14 -10.86 -6.80 19.64
N GLY A 15 -11.07 -6.01 20.69
CA GLY A 15 -12.11 -5.00 20.69
C GLY A 15 -11.95 -4.08 19.48
N PRO A 16 -13.04 -3.59 18.88
CA PRO A 16 -12.98 -2.80 17.68
C PRO A 16 -12.22 -1.50 17.99
N VAL A 17 -11.08 -1.29 17.33
CA VAL A 17 -10.36 -0.03 17.34
C VAL A 17 -11.29 1.03 16.76
N ALA A 18 -11.96 1.75 17.66
CA ALA A 18 -12.84 2.85 17.35
C ALA A 18 -11.98 4.06 16.95
N GLY A 19 -11.61 4.09 15.68
CA GLY A 19 -10.92 5.20 15.02
C GLY A 19 -11.30 5.26 13.55
N GLY A 20 -12.59 5.39 13.22
CA GLY A 20 -13.02 5.58 11.84
C GLY A 20 -12.30 6.76 11.18
N ARG A 21 -12.11 6.83 9.86
CA ARG A 21 -13.16 6.80 8.83
C ARG A 21 -12.51 7.12 7.47
N ARG A 22 -12.79 6.32 6.44
CA ARG A 22 -12.72 6.63 5.00
C ARG A 22 -11.31 6.80 4.42
N THR A 23 -10.51 5.74 4.39
CA THR A 23 -9.20 5.67 3.70
C THR A 23 -9.24 6.28 2.30
N LEU A 24 -10.28 5.98 1.50
CA LEU A 24 -10.44 6.58 0.17
C LEU A 24 -10.63 8.10 0.20
N GLN A 25 -11.37 8.63 1.18
CA GLN A 25 -11.54 10.07 1.32
C GLN A 25 -10.21 10.75 1.67
N ARG A 26 -9.39 10.11 2.50
CA ARG A 26 -8.07 10.60 2.88
C ARG A 26 -7.10 10.56 1.71
N LEU A 27 -7.00 9.43 1.01
CA LEU A 27 -6.16 9.27 -0.17
C LEU A 27 -6.50 10.31 -1.24
N ARG A 28 -7.81 10.48 -1.53
CA ARG A 28 -8.28 11.50 -2.47
C ARG A 28 -7.83 12.92 -2.10
N ARG A 29 -8.01 13.30 -0.82
CA ARG A 29 -7.59 14.63 -0.33
C ARG A 29 -6.07 14.80 -0.39
N GLY A 30 -5.31 13.76 -0.04
CA GLY A 30 -3.85 13.74 -0.13
C GLY A 30 -3.35 13.88 -1.57
N ALA A 31 -4.10 13.35 -2.55
CA ALA A 31 -3.82 13.52 -3.98
C ALA A 31 -4.30 14.87 -4.56
N GLY A 32 -4.82 15.79 -3.74
CA GLY A 32 -5.19 17.15 -4.17
C GLY A 32 -6.62 17.31 -4.69
N TYR A 33 -7.46 16.28 -4.63
CA TYR A 33 -8.86 16.39 -5.07
C TYR A 33 -9.76 16.83 -3.90
N PRO A 34 -10.40 18.01 -3.97
CA PRO A 34 -11.09 18.59 -2.81
C PRO A 34 -12.42 17.88 -2.50
N SER A 35 -13.12 17.37 -3.52
CA SER A 35 -14.44 16.74 -3.36
C SER A 35 -14.59 15.41 -4.11
N ALA A 36 -15.55 14.60 -3.66
CA ALA A 36 -15.95 13.35 -4.33
C ALA A 36 -16.42 13.62 -5.77
N LYS A 37 -17.14 14.71 -5.99
CA LYS A 37 -17.59 15.15 -7.33
C LYS A 37 -16.43 15.35 -8.30
N VAL A 38 -15.42 16.10 -7.88
CA VAL A 38 -14.25 16.38 -8.73
C VAL A 38 -13.54 15.09 -9.09
N PHE A 39 -13.29 14.22 -8.11
CA PHE A 39 -12.59 12.98 -8.37
C PHE A 39 -13.42 11.96 -9.17
N ALA A 40 -14.73 11.92 -8.97
CA ALA A 40 -15.62 11.08 -9.77
C ALA A 40 -15.63 11.50 -11.25
N ALA A 41 -15.60 12.80 -11.53
CA ALA A 41 -15.47 13.32 -12.89
C ALA A 41 -14.15 12.90 -13.54
N GLU A 42 -13.05 12.94 -12.80
CA GLU A 42 -11.73 12.48 -13.27
C GLU A 42 -11.66 10.98 -13.57
N LEU A 43 -12.47 10.18 -12.87
CA LEU A 43 -12.61 8.74 -13.11
C LEU A 43 -13.67 8.39 -14.16
N GLY A 44 -14.46 9.37 -14.62
CA GLY A 44 -15.57 9.14 -15.54
C GLY A 44 -16.73 8.34 -14.93
N ILE A 45 -16.91 8.36 -13.61
CA ILE A 45 -18.00 7.65 -12.90
C ILE A 45 -18.97 8.63 -12.23
N PRO A 46 -20.23 8.21 -11.96
CA PRO A 46 -21.17 9.05 -11.24
C PRO A 46 -20.68 9.42 -9.83
N GLU A 47 -20.90 10.67 -9.41
CA GLU A 47 -20.54 11.14 -8.06
C GLU A 47 -21.15 10.25 -6.97
N THR A 48 -22.41 9.86 -7.13
CA THR A 48 -23.12 8.99 -6.18
C THR A 48 -22.47 7.62 -6.04
N THR A 49 -21.93 7.08 -7.14
CA THR A 49 -21.17 5.84 -7.17
C THR A 49 -19.87 5.98 -6.40
N TYR A 50 -19.08 7.02 -6.68
CA TYR A 50 -17.83 7.23 -5.95
C TYR A 50 -18.06 7.54 -4.46
N ALA A 51 -19.07 8.35 -4.13
CA ALA A 51 -19.46 8.65 -2.75
C ALA A 51 -19.96 7.40 -2.01
N ARG A 52 -20.49 6.39 -2.72
CA ARG A 52 -20.78 5.06 -2.13
C ARG A 52 -19.48 4.34 -1.79
N TYR A 53 -18.47 4.37 -2.66
CA TYR A 53 -17.16 3.77 -2.39
C TYR A 53 -16.45 4.41 -1.20
N GLU A 54 -16.47 5.75 -1.07
CA GLU A 54 -15.90 6.41 0.11
C GLU A 54 -16.58 6.02 1.44
N ARG A 55 -17.82 5.51 1.38
CA ARG A 55 -18.59 5.05 2.54
C ARG A 55 -18.52 3.54 2.73
N ALA A 56 -17.89 2.81 1.81
CA ALA A 56 -17.75 1.36 1.89
C ALA A 56 -16.90 0.96 3.12
N PRO A 57 -17.11 -0.25 3.66
CA PRO A 57 -16.22 -0.78 4.69
C PRO A 57 -14.81 -0.95 4.13
N GLU A 58 -13.80 -0.67 4.95
CA GLU A 58 -12.38 -0.81 4.59
C GLU A 58 -11.94 -2.27 4.79
N THR A 59 -12.56 -3.15 4.01
CA THR A 59 -12.25 -4.58 3.98
C THR A 59 -12.12 -5.02 2.52
N PRO A 60 -11.47 -6.15 2.25
CA PRO A 60 -11.38 -6.70 0.89
C PRO A 60 -12.75 -6.91 0.20
N GLN A 61 -13.85 -6.92 0.98
CA GLN A 61 -15.23 -6.99 0.53
C GLN A 61 -15.94 -5.62 0.48
N CYS A 62 -15.20 -4.52 0.29
CA CYS A 62 -15.71 -3.14 0.20
C CYS A 62 -16.74 -2.92 -0.94
N GLY A 63 -16.91 -3.87 -1.86
CA GLY A 63 -17.92 -3.78 -2.92
C GLY A 63 -17.59 -2.77 -4.02
N ILE A 64 -16.32 -2.36 -4.11
CA ILE A 64 -15.79 -1.63 -5.26
C ILE A 64 -15.50 -2.65 -6.37
N PRO A 65 -16.10 -2.51 -7.57
CA PRO A 65 -15.76 -3.36 -8.70
C PRO A 65 -14.26 -3.30 -9.00
N MET A 66 -13.63 -4.42 -9.33
CA MET A 66 -12.18 -4.52 -9.51
C MET A 66 -11.64 -3.47 -10.50
N ALA A 67 -12.30 -3.29 -11.65
CA ALA A 67 -11.90 -2.28 -12.63
C ALA A 67 -11.87 -0.85 -12.05
N ASN A 68 -12.83 -0.52 -11.18
CA ASN A 68 -12.88 0.78 -10.53
C ASN A 68 -11.81 0.91 -9.45
N ALA A 69 -11.51 -0.18 -8.71
CA ALA A 69 -10.44 -0.18 -7.72
C ALA A 69 -9.07 0.09 -8.35
N TRP A 70 -8.78 -0.51 -9.51
CA TRP A 70 -7.57 -0.25 -10.29
C TRP A 70 -7.50 1.21 -10.73
N ALA A 71 -8.56 1.71 -11.37
CA ALA A 71 -8.60 3.09 -11.84
C ALA A 71 -8.41 4.12 -10.71
N ILE A 72 -8.99 3.84 -9.53
CA ILE A 72 -8.81 4.67 -8.33
C ILE A 72 -7.34 4.63 -7.87
N ALA A 73 -6.74 3.45 -7.77
CA ALA A 73 -5.35 3.28 -7.34
C ALA A 73 -4.37 4.02 -8.25
N ASP A 74 -4.51 3.83 -9.58
CA ASP A 74 -3.69 4.49 -10.59
C ASP A 74 -3.82 6.02 -10.50
N LYS A 75 -5.05 6.53 -10.36
CA LYS A 75 -5.30 7.98 -10.29
C LYS A 75 -4.81 8.62 -8.99
N LEU A 76 -4.75 7.86 -7.90
CA LEU A 76 -4.26 8.30 -6.59
C LEU A 76 -2.76 8.05 -6.42
N GLY A 77 -2.13 7.28 -7.31
CA GLY A 77 -0.72 6.89 -7.21
C GLY A 77 -0.42 6.03 -5.98
N CYS A 78 -1.35 5.17 -5.58
CA CYS A 78 -1.20 4.30 -4.41
C CYS A 78 -1.47 2.83 -4.74
N SER A 79 -1.15 1.92 -3.81
CA SER A 79 -1.45 0.49 -3.98
C SER A 79 -2.96 0.24 -4.00
N ILE A 80 -3.41 -0.71 -4.82
CA ILE A 80 -4.78 -1.22 -4.76
C ILE A 80 -5.14 -1.77 -3.39
N ASP A 81 -4.17 -2.33 -2.65
CA ASP A 81 -4.40 -2.86 -1.31
C ASP A 81 -4.85 -1.76 -0.32
N LEU A 82 -4.40 -0.52 -0.51
CA LEU A 82 -4.91 0.64 0.24
C LEU A 82 -6.33 1.01 -0.19
N VAL A 83 -6.63 0.94 -1.49
CA VAL A 83 -7.97 1.25 -2.05
C VAL A 83 -9.03 0.27 -1.56
N VAL A 84 -8.72 -1.02 -1.50
CA VAL A 84 -9.66 -2.07 -1.07
C VAL A 84 -9.58 -2.38 0.43
N GLY A 85 -8.78 -1.64 1.20
CA GLY A 85 -8.69 -1.82 2.67
C GLY A 85 -8.01 -3.12 3.10
N ARG A 86 -7.05 -3.63 2.33
CA ARG A 86 -6.13 -4.71 2.73
C ARG A 86 -4.92 -4.17 3.49
N GLU A 87 -4.51 -2.95 3.17
CA GLU A 87 -3.43 -2.23 3.84
C GLU A 87 -3.99 -1.01 4.57
N ASP A 88 -3.41 -0.71 5.74
CA ASP A 88 -3.74 0.48 6.51
C ASP A 88 -2.88 1.66 6.03
N ILE A 89 -3.53 2.79 5.73
CA ILE A 89 -2.86 4.03 5.31
C ILE A 89 -1.94 4.60 6.39
N ASP A 90 -2.23 4.32 7.67
CA ASP A 90 -1.40 4.74 8.80
C ASP A 90 -0.27 3.75 9.10
N ARG A 91 -0.22 2.62 8.38
CA ARG A 91 0.88 1.66 8.49
C ARG A 91 2.17 2.34 8.01
N PRO A 92 3.24 2.33 8.82
CA PRO A 92 4.54 2.81 8.37
C PRO A 92 4.98 2.01 7.14
N ARG A 93 5.16 2.69 6.00
CA ARG A 93 5.73 2.04 4.82
C ARG A 93 7.15 1.59 5.18
N PRO A 94 7.52 0.32 4.93
CA PRO A 94 8.89 -0.12 5.16
C PRO A 94 9.84 0.72 4.29
N VAL A 95 10.92 1.19 4.91
CA VAL A 95 11.95 1.98 4.23
C VAL A 95 12.62 1.09 3.18
N THR A 96 12.53 1.48 1.91
CA THR A 96 13.13 0.71 0.81
C THR A 96 14.61 1.05 0.62
N LEU A 97 15.34 0.23 -0.15
CA LEU A 97 16.70 0.57 -0.56
C LEU A 97 16.73 1.90 -1.35
N ASP A 98 15.74 2.15 -2.21
CA ASP A 98 15.60 3.40 -2.95
C ASP A 98 15.42 4.61 -2.03
N ASP A 99 14.60 4.48 -0.99
CA ASP A 99 14.41 5.54 0.00
C ASP A 99 15.72 5.88 0.71
N ARG A 100 16.47 4.84 1.10
CA ARG A 100 17.79 5.00 1.73
C ARG A 100 18.77 5.66 0.77
N ALA A 101 18.82 5.24 -0.49
CA ALA A 101 19.67 5.82 -1.51
C ALA A 101 19.34 7.31 -1.76
N ARG A 102 18.04 7.66 -1.81
CA ARG A 102 17.57 9.05 -1.94
C ARG A 102 17.89 9.93 -0.73
N ALA A 103 18.02 9.34 0.45
CA ALA A 103 18.42 10.06 1.67
C ALA A 103 19.94 10.30 1.76
N LEU A 104 20.77 9.59 0.98
CA LEU A 104 22.22 9.80 0.97
C LEU A 104 22.59 11.19 0.44
N THR A 105 23.74 11.68 0.90
CA THR A 105 24.41 12.82 0.28
C THR A 105 24.78 12.52 -1.17
N ARG A 106 25.05 13.55 -1.96
CA ARG A 106 25.46 13.38 -3.36
C ARG A 106 26.73 12.52 -3.50
N GLU A 107 27.69 12.72 -2.60
CA GLU A 107 28.94 11.95 -2.59
C GLU A 107 28.70 10.48 -2.24
N SER A 108 27.99 10.21 -1.14
CA SER A 108 27.69 8.82 -0.74
C SER A 108 26.80 8.10 -1.74
N ARG A 109 25.92 8.82 -2.46
CA ARG A 109 25.13 8.24 -3.55
C ARG A 109 26.02 7.83 -4.72
N ARG A 110 26.96 8.69 -5.13
CA ARG A 110 27.93 8.35 -6.17
C ARG A 110 28.74 7.12 -5.81
N MET A 111 29.19 7.00 -4.55
CA MET A 111 29.91 5.81 -4.09
C MET A 111 29.06 4.53 -4.14
N LEU A 112 27.76 4.64 -3.85
CA LEU A 112 26.82 3.53 -4.00
C LEU A 112 26.69 3.12 -5.47
N ASP A 113 26.54 4.08 -6.37
CA ASP A 113 26.46 3.84 -7.82
C ASP A 113 27.73 3.14 -8.32
N ASP A 114 28.91 3.66 -7.97
CA ASP A 114 30.21 3.07 -8.35
C ASP A 114 30.36 1.61 -7.83
N TYR A 115 29.84 1.32 -6.62
CA TYR A 115 29.89 -0.03 -6.05
C TYR A 115 28.93 -1.00 -6.75
N LEU A 116 27.72 -0.53 -7.11
CA LEU A 116 26.76 -1.34 -7.87
C LEU A 116 27.32 -1.68 -9.25
N ASP A 117 27.89 -0.69 -9.96
CA ASP A 117 28.53 -0.89 -11.27
C ASP A 117 29.63 -1.96 -11.20
N TYR A 118 30.45 -1.94 -10.14
CA TYR A 118 31.49 -2.95 -9.91
C TYR A 118 30.89 -4.36 -9.74
N LEU A 119 29.85 -4.50 -8.92
CA LEU A 119 29.20 -5.80 -8.68
C LEU A 119 28.57 -6.34 -9.96
N GLU A 120 27.91 -5.50 -10.74
CA GLU A 120 27.29 -5.89 -12.01
C GLU A 120 28.33 -6.37 -13.02
N HIS A 121 29.47 -5.68 -13.13
CA HIS A 121 30.58 -6.13 -13.99
C HIS A 121 31.14 -7.47 -13.53
N ARG A 122 31.36 -7.63 -12.22
CA ARG A 122 31.86 -8.88 -11.65
C ARG A 122 30.93 -10.05 -11.94
N ASP A 123 29.62 -9.88 -11.72
CA ASP A 123 28.62 -10.92 -11.95
C ASP A 123 28.50 -11.28 -13.44
N ALA A 124 28.66 -10.30 -14.33
CA ALA A 124 28.69 -10.53 -15.77
C ALA A 124 29.90 -11.36 -16.21
N GLU A 125 31.09 -11.07 -15.67
CA GLU A 125 32.32 -11.83 -15.95
C GLU A 125 32.23 -13.26 -15.38
N ASP A 126 31.75 -13.42 -14.14
CA ASP A 126 31.52 -14.73 -13.53
C ASP A 126 30.51 -15.56 -14.34
N SER A 127 29.45 -14.92 -14.86
CA SER A 127 28.44 -15.57 -15.70
C SER A 127 28.98 -16.00 -17.06
N ARG A 128 29.95 -15.26 -17.63
CA ARG A 128 30.63 -15.62 -18.88
C ARG A 128 31.61 -16.77 -18.68
N ALA A 129 32.35 -16.78 -17.57
CA ALA A 129 33.29 -17.85 -17.24
C ALA A 129 32.62 -19.20 -16.93
N ARG A 130 31.32 -19.20 -16.58
CA ARG A 130 30.52 -20.40 -16.30
C ARG A 130 29.79 -20.98 -17.54
N ARG A 131 29.90 -20.34 -18.70
CA ARG A 131 29.33 -20.83 -19.97
C ARG A 131 30.38 -21.55 -20.81
#